data_AF-A0A2A9NRZ0-F1
#
_entry.id   AF-A0A2A9NRZ0-F1
#
_cell.length_a   1.000
_cell.length_b   1.000
_cell.length_c   1.000
_cell.angle_alpha   90.00
_cell.angle_beta   90.00
_cell.angle_gamma   90.00
#
_symmetry.space_group_name_H-M   'P 1'
#
loop_
_entity.id
_entity.type
_entity.pdbx_description
1 polymer ?
#
loop_
_entity_poly.entity_id
_entity_poly.type
_entity_poly.pdbx_seq_one_letter_code
_entity_poly.pdbx_strand_id
1 'polypeptide(L)'
;MVCWGLVEKAMQNAQARLQNSTIRLDDMWAQLAVVRKEDGEPGSLYPADLQMYLKYDVEKVQSLLKEYGLDYQEGESKEALCKRFLQYIGVKVDFEMIDV
;
A
#
# COMPACT_ATOMS: atom_id res chain seq x y z
N MET A 1 4.89 -15.59 26.92
CA MET A 1 5.90 -14.57 26.58
C MET A 1 5.31 -13.73 25.46
N VAL A 2 4.85 -12.52 25.77
CA VAL A 2 4.31 -11.61 24.75
C VAL A 2 5.51 -10.97 24.06
N CYS A 3 5.70 -11.24 22.77
CA CYS A 3 6.75 -10.61 21.99
C CYS A 3 6.42 -9.13 21.82
N TRP A 4 6.80 -8.30 22.80
CA TRP A 4 6.52 -6.87 22.86
C TRP A 4 6.86 -6.13 21.56
N GLY A 5 7.95 -6.51 20.89
CA GLY A 5 8.33 -5.94 19.59
C GLY A 5 7.34 -6.20 18.46
N LEU A 6 6.56 -7.30 18.49
CA LEU A 6 5.50 -7.53 17.49
C LEU A 6 4.31 -6.61 17.73
N VAL A 7 3.96 -6.36 19.00
CA VAL A 7 2.86 -5.47 19.38
C VAL A 7 3.17 -4.03 18.99
N GLU A 8 4.39 -3.57 19.24
CA GLU A 8 4.84 -2.24 18.84
C GLU A 8 4.82 -2.05 17.32
N LYS A 9 5.34 -3.02 16.56
CA LYS A 9 5.30 -3.00 15.09
C LYS A 9 3.87 -2.98 14.55
N ALA A 10 2.99 -3.81 15.11
CA ALA A 10 1.58 -3.85 14.73
C ALA A 10 0.89 -2.50 15.00
N MET A 11 1.19 -1.86 16.13
CA MET A 11 0.68 -0.54 16.47
C MET A 11 1.18 0.54 15.49
N GLN A 12 2.47 0.54 15.13
CA GLN A 12 3.02 1.47 14.14
C GLN A 12 2.36 1.29 12.77
N ASN A 13 2.16 0.05 12.32
CA ASN A 13 1.47 -0.23 11.07
C ASN A 13 0.00 0.21 11.11
N ALA A 14 -0.69 0.02 12.24
CA ALA A 14 -2.05 0.51 12.42
C ALA A 14 -2.11 2.04 12.34
N GLN A 15 -1.16 2.74 12.96
CA GLN A 15 -1.05 4.19 12.88
C GLN A 15 -0.78 4.68 11.44
N ALA A 16 0.14 4.03 10.72
CA ALA A 16 0.42 4.37 9.31
C ALA A 16 -0.83 4.18 8.44
N ARG A 17 -1.57 3.07 8.63
CA ARG A 17 -2.84 2.83 7.91
C ARG A 17 -3.90 3.88 8.21
N LEU A 18 -4.00 4.32 9.46
CA LEU A 18 -4.91 5.41 9.85
C LEU A 18 -4.54 6.73 9.16
N GLN A 19 -3.25 7.07 9.11
CA GLN A 19 -2.78 8.26 8.39
C GLN A 19 -3.07 8.17 6.89
N ASN A 20 -2.84 7.01 6.28
CA ASN A 20 -3.16 6.79 4.87
C ASN A 20 -4.67 6.85 4.59
N SER A 21 -5.53 6.53 5.56
CA SER A 21 -6.98 6.58 5.38
C SER A 21 -7.56 7.98 5.18
N THR A 22 -6.79 9.03 5.48
CA THR A 22 -7.18 10.42 5.19
C THR A 22 -6.74 10.87 3.80
N ILE A 23 -5.88 10.10 3.12
CA ILE A 23 -5.39 10.42 1.79
C ILE A 23 -6.51 10.19 0.78
N ARG A 24 -6.67 11.17 -0.12
CA ARG A 24 -7.60 11.10 -1.24
C ARG A 24 -6.82 10.90 -2.55
N LEU A 25 -7.41 10.20 -3.50
CA LEU A 25 -6.74 9.84 -4.76
C LEU A 25 -6.52 11.04 -5.69
N ASP A 26 -7.24 12.14 -5.50
CA ASP A 26 -7.04 13.40 -6.21
C ASP A 26 -5.82 14.18 -5.70
N ASP A 27 -5.31 13.88 -4.49
CA ASP A 27 -4.10 14.48 -3.95
C ASP A 27 -2.85 13.68 -4.34
N MET A 28 -2.39 13.90 -5.57
CA MET A 28 -1.24 13.18 -6.14
C MET A 28 0.08 13.38 -5.37
N TRP A 29 0.20 14.46 -4.60
CA TRP A 29 1.39 14.78 -3.81
C TRP A 29 1.27 14.33 -2.35
N ALA A 30 0.15 13.70 -1.98
CA ALA A 30 -0.02 13.13 -0.65
C ALA A 30 1.09 12.12 -0.36
N GLN A 31 1.83 12.38 0.71
CA GLN A 31 2.86 11.47 1.20
C GLN A 31 2.22 10.25 1.83
N LEU A 32 2.68 9.06 1.43
CA LEU A 32 2.20 7.80 1.97
C LEU A 32 2.95 7.49 3.26
N ALA A 33 2.21 7.40 4.37
CA ALA A 33 2.76 6.88 5.62
C ALA A 33 3.19 5.43 5.41
N VAL A 34 4.43 5.11 5.81
CA VAL A 34 5.06 3.84 5.46
C VAL A 34 4.51 2.71 6.34
N VAL A 35 3.86 1.74 5.71
CA VAL A 35 3.52 0.46 6.34
C VAL A 35 4.74 -0.44 6.24
N ARG A 36 5.22 -0.95 7.38
CA ARG A 36 6.38 -1.83 7.44
C ARG A 36 5.98 -3.27 7.13
N LYS A 37 6.93 -4.03 6.58
CA LYS A 37 6.80 -5.48 6.38
C LYS A 37 6.83 -6.21 7.73
N GLU A 38 6.63 -7.52 7.72
CA GLU A 38 6.67 -8.36 8.94
C GLU A 38 8.05 -8.34 9.63
N ASP A 39 9.13 -8.18 8.86
CA ASP A 39 10.48 -7.99 9.41
C ASP A 39 10.63 -6.67 10.18
N GLY A 40 9.73 -5.69 9.95
CA GLY A 40 9.72 -4.37 10.58
C GLY A 40 10.49 -3.30 9.78
N GLU A 41 11.08 -3.68 8.65
CA GLU A 41 11.71 -2.76 7.72
C GLU A 41 10.70 -2.23 6.71
N PRO A 42 10.90 -1.00 6.20
CA PRO A 42 10.15 -0.50 5.07
C PRO A 42 10.45 -1.38 3.83
N GLY A 43 9.44 -1.57 2.99
CA GLY A 43 9.63 -2.22 1.70
C GLY A 43 10.57 -1.41 0.79
N SER A 44 11.47 -2.07 0.08
CA SER A 44 12.42 -1.39 -0.83
C SER A 44 11.71 -0.76 -2.01
N LEU A 45 10.52 -1.26 -2.35
CA LEU A 45 9.69 -0.77 -3.45
C LEU A 45 8.58 0.16 -2.97
N TYR A 46 8.57 0.56 -1.70
CA TYR A 46 7.49 1.39 -1.17
C TYR A 46 7.48 2.78 -1.82
N PRO A 47 6.34 3.22 -2.37
CA PRO A 47 6.22 4.54 -2.98
C PRO A 47 6.26 5.66 -1.93
N ALA A 48 6.93 6.77 -2.24
CA ALA A 48 6.95 7.95 -1.37
C ALA A 48 5.61 8.71 -1.40
N ASP A 49 4.98 8.78 -2.56
CA ASP A 49 3.75 9.53 -2.83
C ASP A 49 2.87 8.79 -3.85
N LEU A 50 1.60 9.21 -3.94
CA LEU A 50 0.64 8.62 -4.87
C LEU A 50 1.07 8.79 -6.34
N GLN A 51 1.71 9.91 -6.69
CA GLN A 51 2.19 10.14 -8.05
C GLN A 51 3.25 9.11 -8.48
N MET A 52 4.24 8.84 -7.63
CA MET A 52 5.25 7.82 -7.87
C MET A 52 4.61 6.45 -7.98
N TYR A 53 3.62 6.16 -7.13
CA TYR A 53 2.93 4.88 -7.15
C TYR A 53 2.17 4.64 -8.45
N LEU A 54 1.41 5.63 -8.94
CA LEU A 54 0.66 5.52 -10.20
C LEU A 54 1.56 5.36 -11.43
N LYS A 55 2.80 5.84 -11.36
CA LYS A 55 3.83 5.67 -12.39
C LYS A 55 4.46 4.27 -12.42
N TYR A 56 4.16 3.38 -11.47
CA TYR A 56 4.75 2.04 -11.47
C TYR A 56 4.22 1.19 -12.64
N ASP A 57 5.10 0.40 -13.23
CA ASP A 57 4.72 -0.63 -14.19
C ASP A 57 4.07 -1.81 -13.47
N VAL A 58 3.32 -2.63 -14.21
CA VAL A 58 2.62 -3.80 -13.68
C VAL A 58 3.59 -4.72 -12.92
N GLU A 59 4.76 -5.01 -13.50
CA GLU A 59 5.79 -5.86 -12.88
C GLU A 59 6.29 -5.30 -11.53
N LYS A 60 6.37 -3.97 -11.42
CA LYS A 60 6.82 -3.30 -10.21
C LYS A 60 5.75 -3.34 -9.11
N VAL A 61 4.48 -3.17 -9.48
CA VAL A 61 3.34 -3.33 -8.55
C VAL A 61 3.22 -4.79 -8.10
N GLN A 62 3.40 -5.75 -8.99
CA GLN A 62 3.42 -7.18 -8.66
C GLN A 62 4.56 -7.54 -7.69
N SER A 63 5.75 -6.99 -7.93
CA SER A 63 6.90 -7.15 -7.03
C SER A 63 6.64 -6.54 -5.66
N LEU A 64 6.00 -5.36 -5.61
CA LEU A 64 5.57 -4.71 -4.38
C LEU A 64 4.54 -5.57 -3.62
N LEU A 65 3.48 -6.04 -4.27
CA LEU A 65 2.48 -6.90 -3.63
C LEU A 65 3.13 -8.16 -3.04
N LYS A 66 4.03 -8.80 -3.79
CA LYS A 66 4.79 -9.97 -3.32
C LYS A 66 5.67 -9.66 -2.11
N GLU A 67 6.33 -8.51 -2.10
CA GLU A 67 7.16 -8.06 -0.97
C GLU A 67 6.34 -7.86 0.32
N TYR A 68 5.07 -7.47 0.19
CA TYR A 68 4.13 -7.31 1.29
C TYR A 68 3.28 -8.56 1.57
N GLY A 69 3.55 -9.69 0.89
CA GLY A 69 2.81 -10.94 1.09
C GLY A 69 1.36 -10.89 0.63
N LEU A 70 1.03 -10.00 -0.31
CA LEU A 70 -0.30 -9.86 -0.89
C LEU A 70 -0.43 -10.76 -2.12
N ASP A 71 -1.39 -11.68 -2.07
CA ASP A 71 -1.70 -12.55 -3.21
C ASP A 71 -2.26 -11.75 -4.38
N TYR A 72 -1.85 -12.12 -5.59
CA TYR A 72 -2.44 -11.65 -6.84
C TYR A 72 -2.43 -12.74 -7.91
N GLN A 73 -3.36 -12.63 -8.85
CA GLN A 73 -3.45 -13.52 -10.00
C GLN A 73 -2.66 -12.93 -11.18
N GLU A 74 -1.91 -13.79 -11.86
CA GLU A 74 -1.27 -13.41 -13.12
C GLU A 74 -2.35 -13.06 -14.16
N GLY A 75 -2.22 -11.88 -14.78
CA GLY A 75 -3.21 -11.33 -15.71
C GLY A 75 -4.23 -10.36 -15.10
N GLU A 76 -4.19 -10.07 -13.79
CA GLU A 76 -4.97 -8.95 -13.22
C GLU A 76 -4.57 -7.61 -13.86
N SER A 77 -5.56 -6.72 -14.02
CA SER A 77 -5.30 -5.37 -14.52
C SER A 77 -4.41 -4.58 -13.55
N LYS A 78 -3.60 -3.65 -14.08
CA LYS A 78 -2.78 -2.73 -13.26
C LYS A 78 -3.61 -2.07 -12.16
N GLU A 79 -4.83 -1.65 -12.50
CA GLU A 79 -5.74 -0.95 -11.59
C GLU A 79 -6.17 -1.84 -10.42
N ALA A 80 -6.49 -3.11 -10.68
CA ALA A 80 -6.86 -4.06 -9.64
C ALA A 80 -5.71 -4.30 -8.65
N LEU A 81 -4.50 -4.49 -9.18
CA LEU A 81 -3.28 -4.64 -8.39
C LEU A 81 -3.00 -3.36 -7.56
N CYS A 82 -3.11 -2.19 -8.20
CA CYS A 82 -2.92 -0.91 -7.56
C CYS A 82 -3.90 -0.70 -6.41
N LYS A 83 -5.18 -0.98 -6.66
CA LYS A 83 -6.27 -0.88 -5.68
C LYS A 83 -6.02 -1.79 -4.48
N ARG A 84 -5.59 -3.03 -4.70
CA ARG A 84 -5.32 -3.98 -3.61
C ARG A 84 -4.25 -3.45 -2.65
N PHE A 85 -3.16 -2.91 -3.19
CA PHE A 85 -2.13 -2.30 -2.36
C PHE A 85 -2.62 -1.04 -1.64
N LEU A 86 -3.35 -0.15 -2.33
CA LEU A 86 -3.89 1.07 -1.73
C LEU A 86 -4.83 0.76 -0.55
N GLN A 87 -5.70 -0.24 -0.72
CA GLN A 87 -6.56 -0.74 0.35
C GLN A 87 -5.75 -1.35 1.49
N TYR A 88 -4.69 -2.11 1.19
CA TYR A 88 -3.82 -2.70 2.20
C TYR A 88 -3.11 -1.64 3.07
N ILE A 89 -2.61 -0.58 2.44
CA ILE A 89 -1.95 0.53 3.16
C ILE A 89 -2.95 1.47 3.84
N GLY A 90 -4.26 1.27 3.63
CA GLY A 90 -5.33 2.01 4.31
C GLY A 90 -5.91 3.18 3.55
N VAL A 91 -5.47 3.47 2.32
CA VAL A 91 -6.04 4.54 1.48
C VAL A 91 -7.47 4.17 1.09
N LYS A 92 -8.39 5.12 1.25
CA LYS A 92 -9.79 4.95 0.83
C LYS A 92 -9.86 5.06 -0.69
N VAL A 93 -10.17 3.93 -1.31
CA VAL A 93 -10.43 3.86 -2.74
C VAL A 93 -11.95 3.83 -2.93
N ASP A 94 -12.57 4.99 -2.88
CA ASP A 94 -13.99 5.17 -3.20
C ASP A 94 -14.16 5.01 -4.72
N PHE A 95 -14.60 3.84 -5.17
CA PHE A 95 -14.92 3.60 -6.58
C PHE A 95 -16.42 3.72 -6.80
N GLU A 96 -16.88 4.93 -7.11
CA GLU A 96 -17.81 5.10 -8.22
C GLU A 96 -16.97 5.51 -9.44
N MET A 97 -17.08 4.73 -10.52
CA MET A 97 -16.49 4.93 -11.86
C MET A 97 -15.02 4.52 -12.09
N ILE A 98 -14.84 3.33 -12.68
CA ILE A 98 -13.91 3.16 -13.82
C ILE A 98 -14.80 2.84 -15.02
N ASP A 99 -14.94 3.80 -15.93
CA ASP A 99 -15.28 3.57 -17.33
C ASP A 99 -14.80 4.81 -18.09
N VAL A 100 -13.50 4.83 -18.45
CA VAL A 100 -12.95 5.65 -19.54
C VAL A 100 -11.75 4.92 -20.14
#